data_AF-A0A382K2Q3-F1
#
_entry.id   AF-A0A382K2Q3-F1
#
_cell.length_a   1.000
_cell.length_b   1.000
_cell.length_c   1.000
_cell.angle_alpha   90.00
_cell.angle_beta   90.00
_cell.angle_gamma   90.00
#
_symmetry.space_group_name_H-M   'P 1'
#
loop_
_entity.id
_entity.type
_entity.pdbx_description
1 polymer ?
#
loop_
_entity_poly.entity_id
_entity_poly.type
_entity_poly.pdbx_seq_one_letter_code
_entity_poly.pdbx_strand_id
1 'polypeptide(L)'
;HTSLSMDAYIGGTIANPDDAYKFARGEAIEIFGKQVKIERPLDFSAVTDHAEAMGEMMTIQNPEEPAHKAFAPRMFRAIHEPDEPIYSVYNPDVPVNIDTSNQLQLFEYALELIGRDDRKHPAFFRGYSTTAKAWDIILDAAEKHYHPGKFTTFAGFEWSLVTGRSSLHRNIIFRDMMVPDYPLSAFELKHEEALWNWLQQITNDGATAMAIPHNSNLSDGGAFSSRDNNGNPMSKEYAKLRQDFEPLVEIHQAKGSSEVHAAFWKNDEFSGFENYAHPPPLENNYVRWALKKGLEHENTHGVNPFKFGLIGSTDTHTATPGKVEENSNTGNNAMADLFPEARATQRWPLNESFQVYEVVNPGGMVAVWAEENSRGYLYDALKRKECYATSGSRIQLRFFGGSGFQKDFKSDEDLLIDGYTNGVPMGSDL
;
A
#
# COMPACT_ATOMS: atom_id res chain seq x y z
N HIS A 1 -4.38 0.92 5.45
CA HIS A 1 -4.27 1.98 6.46
C HIS A 1 -5.33 1.89 7.55
N THR A 2 -5.01 2.38 8.75
CA THR A 2 -5.83 2.46 9.96
C THR A 2 -5.77 3.88 10.54
N SER A 3 -6.32 4.11 11.74
CA SER A 3 -6.29 5.41 12.42
C SER A 3 -4.88 5.94 12.73
N LEU A 4 -3.83 5.10 12.68
CA LEU A 4 -2.45 5.55 12.83
C LEU A 4 -1.84 6.11 11.53
N SER A 5 -2.54 6.01 10.41
CA SER A 5 -2.16 6.67 9.16
C SER A 5 -2.88 8.01 9.03
N MET A 6 -2.13 9.10 8.84
CA MET A 6 -2.69 10.44 8.84
C MET A 6 -3.68 10.67 7.68
N ASP A 7 -3.42 10.14 6.51
CA ASP A 7 -4.30 10.23 5.34
C ASP A 7 -5.63 9.47 5.53
N ALA A 8 -5.58 8.26 6.09
CA ALA A 8 -6.77 7.50 6.44
C ALA A 8 -7.55 8.17 7.58
N TYR A 9 -6.85 8.73 8.57
CA TYR A 9 -7.47 9.51 9.64
C TYR A 9 -8.17 10.75 9.10
N ILE A 10 -7.54 11.50 8.19
CA ILE A 10 -8.19 12.60 7.45
C ILE A 10 -9.38 12.08 6.63
N GLY A 11 -9.24 10.87 6.08
CA GLY A 11 -10.29 10.10 5.40
C GLY A 11 -11.49 9.69 6.26
N GLY A 12 -11.45 9.90 7.58
CA GLY A 12 -12.52 9.51 8.50
C GLY A 12 -12.30 8.18 9.22
N THR A 13 -11.11 7.58 9.13
CA THR A 13 -10.83 6.29 9.76
C THR A 13 -10.37 6.44 11.20
N ILE A 14 -11.19 5.88 12.10
CA ILE A 14 -10.89 5.74 13.54
C ILE A 14 -10.60 4.28 13.93
N ALA A 15 -10.91 3.32 13.06
CA ALA A 15 -10.59 1.91 13.25
C ALA A 15 -9.06 1.71 13.31
N ASN A 16 -8.60 0.94 14.28
CA ASN A 16 -7.17 0.79 14.61
C ASN A 16 -6.58 -0.52 14.00
N PRO A 17 -5.29 -0.81 14.20
CA PRO A 17 -4.68 -2.06 13.72
C PRO A 17 -5.35 -3.36 14.20
N ASP A 18 -5.86 -3.40 15.44
CA ASP A 18 -6.59 -4.56 15.97
C ASP A 18 -7.92 -4.77 15.22
N ASP A 19 -8.63 -3.70 14.88
CA ASP A 19 -9.87 -3.75 14.09
C ASP A 19 -9.61 -4.23 12.66
N ALA A 20 -8.52 -3.79 12.03
CA ALA A 20 -8.14 -4.24 10.70
C ALA A 20 -7.92 -5.77 10.63
N TYR A 21 -7.25 -6.34 11.64
CA TYR A 21 -7.04 -7.79 11.70
C TYR A 21 -8.29 -8.57 12.09
N LYS A 22 -9.13 -8.05 13.01
CA LYS A 22 -10.47 -8.62 13.28
C LYS A 22 -11.30 -8.70 11.99
N PHE A 23 -11.34 -7.61 11.24
CA PHE A 23 -12.03 -7.55 9.96
C PHE A 23 -11.48 -8.58 8.98
N ALA A 24 -10.16 -8.65 8.80
CA ALA A 24 -9.51 -9.61 7.91
C ALA A 24 -9.88 -11.08 8.25
N ARG A 25 -10.12 -11.39 9.52
CA ARG A 25 -10.55 -12.72 9.98
C ARG A 25 -12.05 -12.99 9.87
N GLY A 26 -12.83 -12.03 9.39
CA GLY A 26 -14.29 -12.17 9.21
C GLY A 26 -15.13 -11.65 10.37
N GLU A 27 -14.56 -10.93 11.32
CA GLU A 27 -15.34 -10.21 12.33
C GLU A 27 -15.91 -8.92 11.72
N ALA A 28 -17.03 -8.45 12.26
CA ALA A 28 -17.58 -7.14 11.84
C ALA A 28 -16.88 -6.04 12.64
N ILE A 29 -16.60 -4.91 11.98
CA ILE A 29 -16.13 -3.68 12.62
C ILE A 29 -17.12 -2.55 12.33
N GLU A 30 -17.15 -1.55 13.21
CA GLU A 30 -17.99 -0.38 13.02
C GLU A 30 -17.23 0.76 12.33
N ILE A 31 -17.80 1.30 11.26
CA ILE A 31 -17.29 2.48 10.55
C ILE A 31 -18.46 3.45 10.38
N PHE A 32 -18.38 4.63 10.99
CA PHE A 32 -19.46 5.63 11.00
C PHE A 32 -20.85 5.04 11.34
N GLY A 33 -20.93 4.22 12.40
CA GLY A 33 -22.17 3.59 12.84
C GLY A 33 -22.68 2.45 11.96
N LYS A 34 -21.97 2.13 10.86
CA LYS A 34 -22.27 1.01 9.97
C LYS A 34 -21.39 -0.19 10.34
N GLN A 35 -22.01 -1.34 10.52
CA GLN A 35 -21.30 -2.61 10.65
C GLN A 35 -20.79 -3.07 9.28
N VAL A 36 -19.48 -3.23 9.16
CA VAL A 36 -18.80 -3.63 7.92
C VAL A 36 -18.07 -4.94 8.17
N LYS A 37 -18.23 -5.90 7.24
CA LYS A 37 -17.66 -7.24 7.34
C LYS A 37 -17.20 -7.74 5.96
N ILE A 38 -16.11 -8.49 5.94
CA ILE A 38 -15.64 -9.19 4.74
C ILE A 38 -16.46 -10.48 4.56
N GLU A 39 -16.81 -10.79 3.30
CA GLU A 39 -17.61 -11.98 2.98
C GLU A 39 -16.82 -13.27 3.26
N ARG A 40 -15.58 -13.31 2.79
CA ARG A 40 -14.63 -14.40 3.01
C ARG A 40 -13.39 -13.89 3.75
N PRO A 41 -13.04 -14.46 4.92
CA PRO A 41 -11.80 -14.14 5.61
C PRO A 41 -10.56 -14.24 4.71
N LEU A 42 -9.54 -13.46 5.03
CA LEU A 42 -8.22 -13.54 4.41
C LEU A 42 -7.39 -14.62 5.08
N ASP A 43 -6.44 -15.18 4.32
CA ASP A 43 -5.45 -16.11 4.83
C ASP A 43 -4.28 -15.37 5.51
N PHE A 44 -4.01 -14.14 5.07
CA PHE A 44 -3.02 -13.26 5.68
C PHE A 44 -3.33 -11.77 5.43
N SER A 45 -2.73 -10.89 6.22
CA SER A 45 -2.84 -9.43 6.05
C SER A 45 -1.65 -8.68 6.67
N ALA A 46 -1.40 -7.46 6.22
CA ALA A 46 -0.43 -6.54 6.81
C ALA A 46 -1.08 -5.16 6.95
N VAL A 47 -0.90 -4.55 8.12
CA VAL A 47 -1.21 -3.13 8.31
C VAL A 47 0.05 -2.35 7.94
N THR A 48 -0.05 -1.43 6.99
CA THR A 48 1.07 -0.61 6.50
C THR A 48 0.71 0.86 6.61
N ASP A 49 0.65 1.37 7.85
CA ASP A 49 0.40 2.80 8.07
C ASP A 49 1.64 3.63 7.76
N HIS A 50 1.44 4.87 7.31
CA HIS A 50 2.50 5.79 6.93
C HIS A 50 3.48 6.09 8.07
N ALA A 51 4.78 5.92 7.82
CA ALA A 51 5.84 6.31 8.75
C ALA A 51 5.96 7.84 8.90
N GLU A 52 5.60 8.63 7.87
CA GLU A 52 5.78 10.08 7.83
C GLU A 52 5.00 10.85 8.91
N ALA A 53 3.98 10.23 9.49
CA ALA A 53 3.15 10.85 10.52
C ALA A 53 2.83 9.93 11.70
N MET A 54 3.51 8.79 11.79
CA MET A 54 3.17 7.75 12.77
C MET A 54 3.29 8.28 14.22
N GLY A 55 4.37 9.00 14.53
CA GLY A 55 4.56 9.61 15.85
C GLY A 55 3.68 10.83 16.10
N GLU A 56 3.33 11.56 15.06
CA GLU A 56 2.38 12.67 15.05
C GLU A 56 0.97 12.20 15.37
N MET A 57 0.56 11.06 14.80
CA MET A 57 -0.76 10.48 15.07
C MET A 57 -0.93 10.11 16.54
N MET A 58 0.13 9.66 17.22
CA MET A 58 0.09 9.50 18.67
C MET A 58 -0.13 10.82 19.40
N THR A 59 0.50 11.90 18.94
CA THR A 59 0.30 13.23 19.54
C THR A 59 -1.12 13.75 19.29
N ILE A 60 -1.64 13.53 18.08
CA ILE A 60 -2.97 13.94 17.67
C ILE A 60 -4.02 13.19 18.51
N GLN A 61 -3.89 11.88 18.67
CA GLN A 61 -4.92 11.03 19.25
C GLN A 61 -4.81 10.84 20.77
N ASN A 62 -3.65 11.04 21.40
CA ASN A 62 -3.47 10.82 22.84
C ASN A 62 -3.64 12.12 23.66
N PRO A 63 -4.68 12.24 24.51
CA PRO A 63 -4.91 13.43 25.33
C PRO A 63 -3.79 13.77 26.31
N GLU A 64 -2.96 12.79 26.67
CA GLU A 64 -1.83 12.95 27.59
C GLU A 64 -0.59 13.53 26.92
N GLU A 65 -0.52 13.57 25.59
CA GLU A 65 0.64 14.13 24.89
C GLU A 65 0.61 15.67 24.95
N PRO A 66 1.73 16.35 25.31
CA PRO A 66 1.73 17.79 25.58
C PRO A 66 1.21 18.67 24.43
N ALA A 67 1.40 18.24 23.18
CA ALA A 67 0.99 19.00 22.00
C ALA A 67 -0.41 18.61 21.48
N HIS A 68 -1.13 17.68 22.13
CA HIS A 68 -2.49 17.29 21.76
C HIS A 68 -3.46 18.48 21.66
N LYS A 69 -3.29 19.50 22.52
CA LYS A 69 -4.10 20.72 22.54
C LYS A 69 -3.58 21.85 21.65
N ALA A 70 -2.49 21.63 20.92
CA ALA A 70 -1.98 22.60 19.97
C ALA A 70 -2.95 22.76 18.78
N PHE A 71 -2.81 23.86 18.05
CA PHE A 71 -3.73 24.23 16.97
C PHE A 71 -3.84 23.13 15.89
N ALA A 72 -2.71 22.71 15.30
CA ALA A 72 -2.72 21.73 14.21
C ALA A 72 -3.31 20.35 14.63
N PRO A 73 -2.94 19.76 15.77
CA PRO A 73 -3.61 18.54 16.25
C PRO A 73 -5.11 18.68 16.45
N ARG A 74 -5.60 19.82 16.96
CA ARG A 74 -7.05 20.10 17.06
C ARG A 74 -7.71 20.16 15.67
N MET A 75 -7.05 20.78 14.69
CA MET A 75 -7.56 20.81 13.31
C MET A 75 -7.77 19.41 12.73
N PHE A 76 -6.78 18.52 12.87
CA PHE A 76 -6.92 17.15 12.40
C PHE A 76 -8.00 16.37 13.13
N ARG A 77 -8.13 16.54 14.46
CA ARG A 77 -9.19 15.87 15.23
C ARG A 77 -10.59 16.40 14.96
N ALA A 78 -10.73 17.68 14.62
CA ALA A 78 -12.02 18.30 14.37
C ALA A 78 -12.82 17.60 13.27
N ILE A 79 -12.15 16.89 12.35
CA ILE A 79 -12.77 15.99 11.38
C ILE A 79 -13.75 15.01 12.06
N HIS A 80 -13.37 14.48 13.22
CA HIS A 80 -14.10 13.46 13.98
C HIS A 80 -14.83 14.00 15.21
N GLU A 81 -14.56 15.24 15.60
CA GLU A 81 -15.08 15.88 16.80
C GLU A 81 -16.12 16.96 16.43
N PRO A 82 -17.43 16.64 16.44
CA PRO A 82 -18.49 17.58 16.05
C PRO A 82 -18.59 18.80 16.98
N ASP A 83 -18.04 18.71 18.19
CA ASP A 83 -17.99 19.78 19.19
C ASP A 83 -16.90 20.84 18.92
N GLU A 84 -16.10 20.68 17.85
CA GLU A 84 -15.14 21.68 17.32
C GLU A 84 -15.66 22.28 15.99
N PRO A 85 -16.77 23.07 16.02
CA PRO A 85 -17.58 23.39 14.83
C PRO A 85 -16.90 24.29 13.80
N ILE A 86 -15.75 24.90 14.12
CA ILE A 86 -15.04 25.78 13.19
C ILE A 86 -14.37 24.96 12.08
N TYR A 87 -14.05 23.69 12.34
CA TYR A 87 -13.24 22.85 11.46
C TYR A 87 -13.83 21.46 11.21
N SER A 88 -14.98 21.14 11.82
CA SER A 88 -15.64 19.86 11.58
C SER A 88 -16.08 19.74 10.13
N VAL A 89 -15.69 18.63 9.50
CA VAL A 89 -16.14 18.24 8.15
C VAL A 89 -17.33 17.29 8.21
N TYR A 90 -17.62 16.75 9.40
CA TYR A 90 -18.66 15.75 9.63
C TYR A 90 -19.84 16.34 10.39
N ASN A 91 -21.02 16.27 9.77
CA ASN A 91 -22.28 16.54 10.43
C ASN A 91 -22.99 15.20 10.73
N PRO A 92 -23.10 14.77 12.00
CA PRO A 92 -23.73 13.50 12.36
C PRO A 92 -25.21 13.45 11.97
N ASP A 93 -25.88 14.60 11.84
CA ASP A 93 -27.28 14.67 11.42
C ASP A 93 -27.45 14.50 9.90
N VAL A 94 -26.37 14.66 9.12
CA VAL A 94 -26.36 14.55 7.66
C VAL A 94 -25.12 13.77 7.17
N PRO A 95 -24.99 12.47 7.52
CA PRO A 95 -23.76 11.69 7.33
C PRO A 95 -23.36 11.47 5.86
N VAL A 96 -24.25 11.79 4.92
CA VAL A 96 -24.04 11.65 3.47
C VAL A 96 -23.40 12.89 2.84
N ASN A 97 -23.45 14.05 3.51
CA ASN A 97 -22.96 15.32 2.95
C ASN A 97 -21.80 15.87 3.79
N ILE A 98 -20.57 15.58 3.36
CA ILE A 98 -19.33 16.01 4.01
C ILE A 98 -18.72 17.16 3.24
N ASP A 99 -18.08 18.10 3.95
CA ASP A 99 -17.31 19.18 3.33
C ASP A 99 -15.94 18.64 2.87
N THR A 100 -15.90 18.10 1.65
CA THR A 100 -14.66 17.59 1.04
C THR A 100 -13.63 18.69 0.79
N SER A 101 -14.01 19.97 0.78
CA SER A 101 -13.08 21.08 0.57
C SER A 101 -12.22 21.33 1.80
N ASN A 102 -12.78 21.18 3.00
CA ASN A 102 -12.00 21.22 4.24
C ASN A 102 -11.11 19.98 4.40
N GLN A 103 -11.60 18.82 3.96
CA GLN A 103 -10.81 17.59 3.93
C GLN A 103 -9.60 17.74 3.00
N LEU A 104 -9.81 18.28 1.80
CA LEU A 104 -8.73 18.58 0.84
C LEU A 104 -7.69 19.53 1.43
N GLN A 105 -8.09 20.61 2.13
CA GLN A 105 -7.15 21.53 2.76
C GLN A 105 -6.23 20.84 3.79
N LEU A 106 -6.77 19.89 4.56
CA LEU A 106 -5.97 19.11 5.52
C LEU A 106 -5.03 18.13 4.81
N PHE A 107 -5.49 17.50 3.72
CA PHE A 107 -4.63 16.69 2.85
C PHE A 107 -3.50 17.50 2.24
N GLU A 108 -3.80 18.67 1.66
CA GLU A 108 -2.79 19.57 1.08
C GLU A 108 -1.77 20.02 2.13
N TYR A 109 -2.22 20.34 3.35
CA TYR A 109 -1.31 20.65 4.45
C TYR A 109 -0.38 19.48 4.80
N ALA A 110 -0.92 18.26 4.89
CA ALA A 110 -0.11 17.05 5.13
C ALA A 110 0.89 16.80 3.99
N LEU A 111 0.45 16.89 2.74
CA LEU A 111 1.27 16.74 1.54
C LEU A 111 2.38 17.80 1.47
N GLU A 112 2.09 19.04 1.84
CA GLU A 112 3.08 20.12 1.86
C GLU A 112 4.20 19.83 2.88
N LEU A 113 3.89 19.25 4.04
CA LEU A 113 4.90 18.89 5.04
C LEU A 113 5.88 17.83 4.52
N ILE A 114 5.37 16.82 3.81
CA ILE A 114 6.19 15.71 3.28
C ILE A 114 6.88 16.06 1.94
N GLY A 115 6.29 16.96 1.15
CA GLY A 115 6.76 17.33 -0.19
C GLY A 115 7.91 18.35 -0.23
N ARG A 116 8.28 18.96 0.90
CA ARG A 116 9.36 19.97 0.97
C ARG A 116 10.75 19.36 0.77
N ASP A 117 11.67 20.11 0.16
CA ASP A 117 13.08 19.71 0.07
C ASP A 117 13.75 19.63 1.45
N ASP A 118 13.40 20.57 2.34
CA ASP A 118 13.83 20.60 3.74
C ASP A 118 12.86 19.87 4.68
N ARG A 119 12.09 18.90 4.15
CA ARG A 119 11.09 18.14 4.91
C ARG A 119 11.60 17.69 6.26
N LYS A 120 10.75 17.88 7.26
CA LYS A 120 11.00 17.65 8.67
C LYS A 120 9.67 17.45 9.37
N HIS A 121 9.71 16.71 10.44
CA HIS A 121 8.58 16.56 11.34
C HIS A 121 7.98 17.93 11.76
N PRO A 122 6.65 18.07 11.82
CA PRO A 122 5.99 19.30 12.25
C PRO A 122 6.29 19.62 13.72
N ALA A 123 6.04 20.87 14.12
CA ALA A 123 6.38 21.36 15.46
C ALA A 123 5.68 20.63 16.63
N PHE A 124 4.59 19.90 16.35
CA PHE A 124 3.89 19.10 17.35
C PHE A 124 4.43 17.66 17.47
N PHE A 125 5.36 17.24 16.61
CA PHE A 125 6.08 15.98 16.79
C PHE A 125 6.80 15.95 18.15
N ARG A 126 6.66 14.83 18.87
CA ARG A 126 7.21 14.66 20.22
C ARG A 126 8.46 13.79 20.25
N GLY A 127 9.07 13.55 19.10
CA GLY A 127 10.28 12.74 18.95
C GLY A 127 9.97 11.26 18.74
N TYR A 128 10.99 10.48 18.40
CA TYR A 128 10.85 9.05 18.07
C TYR A 128 10.25 8.21 19.21
N SER A 129 10.18 8.71 20.43
CA SER A 129 9.43 8.06 21.51
C SER A 129 7.94 7.90 21.19
N THR A 130 7.31 8.85 20.46
CA THR A 130 5.92 8.67 20.02
C THR A 130 5.83 7.80 18.78
N THR A 131 6.82 7.82 17.90
CA THR A 131 6.91 6.86 16.77
C THR A 131 7.00 5.42 17.29
N ALA A 132 7.88 5.15 18.26
CA ALA A 132 8.02 3.84 18.89
C ALA A 132 6.72 3.37 19.55
N LYS A 133 6.00 4.26 20.28
CA LYS A 133 4.70 3.91 20.86
C LYS A 133 3.65 3.51 19.80
N ALA A 134 3.57 4.22 18.68
CA ALA A 134 2.65 3.83 17.61
C ALA A 134 3.10 2.53 16.92
N TRP A 135 4.42 2.35 16.77
CA TRP A 135 4.98 1.12 16.23
C TRP A 135 4.64 -0.08 17.10
N ASP A 136 4.79 0.03 18.42
CA ASP A 136 4.40 -0.99 19.40
C ASP A 136 2.92 -1.38 19.24
N ILE A 137 2.01 -0.42 19.01
CA ILE A 137 0.58 -0.71 18.76
C ILE A 137 0.38 -1.58 17.51
N ILE A 138 1.10 -1.28 16.43
CA ILE A 138 1.03 -2.06 15.18
C ILE A 138 1.61 -3.47 15.38
N LEU A 139 2.78 -3.57 16.03
CA LEU A 139 3.45 -4.83 16.33
C LEU A 139 2.61 -5.73 17.26
N ASP A 140 2.06 -5.16 18.33
CA ASP A 140 1.20 -5.86 19.29
C ASP A 140 -0.06 -6.40 18.60
N ALA A 141 -0.66 -5.62 17.72
CA ALA A 141 -1.81 -6.07 16.94
C ALA A 141 -1.43 -7.22 16.00
N ALA A 142 -0.30 -7.13 15.29
CA ALA A 142 0.19 -8.20 14.44
C ALA A 142 0.46 -9.48 15.26
N GLU A 143 1.20 -9.41 16.35
CA GLU A 143 1.47 -10.57 17.23
C GLU A 143 0.20 -11.19 17.79
N LYS A 144 -0.71 -10.37 18.32
CA LYS A 144 -1.97 -10.83 18.92
C LYS A 144 -2.82 -11.65 17.95
N HIS A 145 -2.85 -11.26 16.68
CA HIS A 145 -3.67 -11.90 15.65
C HIS A 145 -2.92 -12.97 14.85
N TYR A 146 -1.63 -13.17 15.10
CA TYR A 146 -0.86 -14.19 14.41
C TYR A 146 -1.25 -15.61 14.87
N HIS A 147 -1.90 -16.35 13.97
CA HIS A 147 -2.35 -17.72 14.20
C HIS A 147 -1.85 -18.59 13.05
N PRO A 148 -0.58 -19.05 13.07
CA PRO A 148 -0.01 -19.84 11.98
C PRO A 148 -0.87 -21.06 11.64
N GLY A 149 -0.95 -21.35 10.34
CA GLY A 149 -1.84 -22.36 9.76
C GLY A 149 -3.31 -21.92 9.62
N LYS A 150 -3.69 -20.73 10.12
CA LYS A 150 -5.06 -20.20 10.03
C LYS A 150 -5.14 -18.77 9.51
N PHE A 151 -4.35 -17.87 10.09
CA PHE A 151 -4.28 -16.47 9.70
C PHE A 151 -2.90 -15.90 10.02
N THR A 152 -2.19 -15.41 9.01
CA THR A 152 -0.89 -14.80 9.20
C THR A 152 -0.96 -13.27 9.12
N THR A 153 -0.38 -12.60 10.10
CA THR A 153 -0.15 -11.15 10.07
C THR A 153 1.32 -10.88 9.78
N PHE A 154 1.65 -9.79 9.09
CA PHE A 154 3.02 -9.28 9.02
C PHE A 154 3.19 -8.01 9.85
N ALA A 155 4.37 -7.84 10.44
CA ALA A 155 4.83 -6.52 10.83
C ALA A 155 5.18 -5.74 9.57
N GLY A 156 4.68 -4.51 9.46
CA GLY A 156 4.94 -3.66 8.31
C GLY A 156 4.51 -2.23 8.51
N PHE A 157 5.01 -1.36 7.65
CA PHE A 157 4.67 0.06 7.62
C PHE A 157 4.80 0.54 6.17
N GLU A 158 4.26 1.72 5.89
CA GLU A 158 4.46 2.37 4.60
C GLU A 158 5.50 3.47 4.70
N TRP A 159 6.47 3.46 3.79
CA TRP A 159 7.39 4.58 3.55
C TRP A 159 6.91 5.34 2.31
N SER A 160 6.76 6.66 2.42
CA SER A 160 6.16 7.47 1.37
C SER A 160 6.87 8.79 1.14
N LEU A 161 7.33 8.94 -0.09
CA LEU A 161 8.07 10.10 -0.56
C LEU A 161 7.24 10.89 -1.56
N VAL A 162 7.05 12.17 -1.26
CA VAL A 162 6.44 13.12 -2.19
C VAL A 162 7.50 14.10 -2.71
N THR A 163 7.57 14.25 -4.03
CA THR A 163 8.42 15.24 -4.70
C THR A 163 7.64 15.92 -5.82
N GLY A 164 7.29 17.20 -5.63
CA GLY A 164 6.37 17.88 -6.56
C GLY A 164 5.01 17.20 -6.60
N ARG A 165 4.58 16.70 -7.77
CA ARG A 165 3.36 15.89 -7.92
C ARG A 165 3.60 14.39 -7.83
N SER A 166 4.86 13.96 -7.79
CA SER A 166 5.23 12.55 -7.69
C SER A 166 4.99 12.06 -6.28
N SER A 167 4.21 10.99 -6.13
CA SER A 167 4.06 10.26 -4.87
C SER A 167 4.59 8.84 -5.02
N LEU A 168 5.60 8.50 -4.22
CA LEU A 168 6.33 7.23 -4.27
C LEU A 168 6.13 6.48 -2.96
N HIS A 169 5.31 5.44 -2.99
CA HIS A 169 4.91 4.69 -1.81
C HIS A 169 5.49 3.29 -1.83
N ARG A 170 5.91 2.79 -0.66
CA ARG A 170 6.46 1.44 -0.48
C ARG A 170 5.96 0.82 0.80
N ASN A 171 5.30 -0.33 0.66
CA ASN A 171 4.98 -1.18 1.80
C ASN A 171 6.24 -1.94 2.22
N ILE A 172 6.73 -1.69 3.43
CA ILE A 172 7.83 -2.41 4.04
C ILE A 172 7.25 -3.57 4.84
N ILE A 173 7.60 -4.80 4.46
CA ILE A 173 7.10 -6.03 5.06
C ILE A 173 8.27 -6.79 5.67
N PHE A 174 8.18 -7.11 6.95
CA PHE A 174 9.19 -7.90 7.66
C PHE A 174 8.85 -9.40 7.62
N ARG A 175 9.88 -10.23 7.47
CA ARG A 175 9.75 -11.70 7.44
C ARG A 175 9.29 -12.28 8.77
N ASP A 176 9.70 -11.67 9.88
CA ASP A 176 9.37 -12.04 11.25
C ASP A 176 9.38 -10.80 12.15
N MET A 177 9.41 -11.00 13.48
CA MET A 177 9.39 -9.90 14.46
C MET A 177 10.79 -9.37 14.81
N MET A 178 11.84 -9.75 14.08
CA MET A 178 13.11 -9.03 14.12
C MET A 178 12.96 -7.72 13.34
N VAL A 179 12.55 -6.68 14.06
CA VAL A 179 12.22 -5.35 13.54
C VAL A 179 13.08 -4.28 14.23
N PRO A 180 13.28 -3.10 13.61
CA PRO A 180 13.90 -1.96 14.30
C PRO A 180 13.00 -1.44 15.42
N ASP A 181 13.60 -0.69 16.36
CA ASP A 181 12.89 -0.05 17.49
C ASP A 181 11.74 0.87 17.03
N TYR A 182 11.86 1.46 15.84
CA TYR A 182 10.81 2.23 15.17
C TYR A 182 11.10 2.34 13.66
N PRO A 183 10.07 2.55 12.83
CA PRO A 183 10.25 2.80 11.40
C PRO A 183 10.84 4.19 11.16
N LEU A 184 11.61 4.30 10.07
CA LEU A 184 12.07 5.58 9.54
C LEU A 184 11.23 5.99 8.32
N SER A 185 10.96 7.29 8.22
CA SER A 185 10.11 7.87 7.19
C SER A 185 10.92 8.53 6.07
N ALA A 186 10.24 9.13 5.09
CA ALA A 186 10.89 10.00 4.12
C ALA A 186 11.54 11.26 4.72
N PHE A 187 11.27 11.62 5.99
CA PHE A 187 11.98 12.72 6.65
C PHE A 187 13.44 12.38 6.95
N GLU A 188 13.72 11.14 7.35
CA GLU A 188 15.08 10.63 7.57
C GLU A 188 15.69 10.08 6.29
N LEU A 189 14.91 9.25 5.59
CA LEU A 189 15.33 8.52 4.40
C LEU A 189 14.83 9.29 3.18
N LYS A 190 15.51 10.37 2.82
CA LYS A 190 14.95 11.38 1.89
C LYS A 190 14.68 10.89 0.47
N HIS A 191 15.26 9.75 0.07
CA HIS A 191 15.19 9.20 -1.28
C HIS A 191 15.19 7.66 -1.21
N GLU A 192 14.81 6.99 -2.30
CA GLU A 192 14.66 5.53 -2.37
C GLU A 192 15.99 4.80 -2.08
N GLU A 193 17.11 5.34 -2.54
CA GLU A 193 18.44 4.78 -2.25
C GLU A 193 18.75 4.81 -0.75
N ALA A 194 18.35 5.87 -0.04
CA ALA A 194 18.49 5.94 1.41
C ALA A 194 17.64 4.88 2.11
N LEU A 195 16.42 4.63 1.61
CA LEU A 195 15.57 3.54 2.09
C LEU A 195 16.23 2.18 1.89
N TRP A 196 16.69 1.84 0.69
CA TRP A 196 17.31 0.54 0.45
C TRP A 196 18.63 0.35 1.21
N ASN A 197 19.43 1.41 1.37
CA ASN A 197 20.63 1.36 2.21
C ASN A 197 20.28 1.11 3.69
N TRP A 198 19.20 1.72 4.20
CA TRP A 198 18.70 1.45 5.54
C TRP A 198 18.16 0.01 5.67
N LEU A 199 17.43 -0.49 4.68
CA LEU A 199 17.00 -1.89 4.64
C LEU A 199 18.19 -2.86 4.65
N GLN A 200 19.27 -2.52 3.94
CA GLN A 200 20.52 -3.27 3.98
C GLN A 200 21.18 -3.22 5.36
N GLN A 201 21.17 -2.07 6.03
CA GLN A 201 21.69 -1.93 7.38
C GLN A 201 20.93 -2.82 8.37
N ILE A 202 19.61 -2.72 8.44
CA ILE A 202 18.82 -3.55 9.37
C ILE A 202 18.93 -5.04 9.04
N THR A 203 19.16 -5.38 7.76
CA THR A 203 19.45 -6.76 7.34
C THR A 203 20.76 -7.26 7.93
N ASN A 204 21.80 -6.41 7.93
CA ASN A 204 23.09 -6.75 8.55
C ASN A 204 22.97 -6.87 10.08
N ASP A 205 22.01 -6.17 10.68
CA ASP A 205 21.69 -6.24 12.11
C ASP A 205 20.76 -7.42 12.47
N GLY A 206 20.32 -8.19 11.48
CA GLY A 206 19.59 -9.45 11.65
C GLY A 206 18.11 -9.44 11.24
N ALA A 207 17.56 -8.29 10.85
CA ALA A 207 16.21 -8.22 10.31
C ALA A 207 16.16 -8.81 8.89
N THR A 208 14.96 -9.09 8.38
CA THR A 208 14.75 -9.42 6.96
C THR A 208 13.48 -8.75 6.49
N ALA A 209 13.58 -7.89 5.49
CA ALA A 209 12.46 -7.12 4.98
C ALA A 209 12.51 -6.92 3.47
N MET A 210 11.34 -6.67 2.87
CA MET A 210 11.19 -6.25 1.49
C MET A 210 10.39 -4.95 1.42
N ALA A 211 10.66 -4.14 0.40
CA ALA A 211 9.86 -3.00 0.01
C ALA A 211 8.99 -3.39 -1.21
N ILE A 212 7.72 -3.02 -1.19
CA ILE A 212 6.81 -3.26 -2.31
C ILE A 212 6.32 -1.89 -2.81
N PRO A 213 6.89 -1.36 -3.91
CA PRO A 213 6.37 -0.15 -4.53
C PRO A 213 4.92 -0.35 -4.98
N HIS A 214 4.11 0.68 -4.76
CA HIS A 214 2.70 0.68 -5.14
C HIS A 214 2.23 2.06 -5.61
N ASN A 215 1.00 2.13 -6.12
CA ASN A 215 0.39 3.37 -6.64
C ASN A 215 1.24 4.06 -7.73
N SER A 216 1.95 3.29 -8.56
CA SER A 216 2.91 3.84 -9.53
C SER A 216 2.21 4.66 -10.63
N ASN A 217 0.93 4.43 -10.89
CA ASN A 217 0.07 5.24 -11.76
C ASN A 217 0.02 6.73 -11.36
N LEU A 218 0.17 7.04 -10.06
CA LEU A 218 0.20 8.41 -9.51
C LEU A 218 1.61 8.94 -9.22
N SER A 219 2.65 8.27 -9.73
CA SER A 219 4.04 8.62 -9.41
C SER A 219 4.64 9.77 -10.23
N ASP A 220 3.91 10.39 -11.15
CA ASP A 220 4.39 11.47 -12.05
C ASP A 220 5.80 11.21 -12.66
N GLY A 221 6.03 9.97 -13.08
CA GLY A 221 7.25 9.49 -13.73
C GLY A 221 8.34 8.99 -12.78
N GLY A 222 8.13 9.13 -11.47
CA GLY A 222 9.13 8.77 -10.46
C GLY A 222 9.28 7.26 -10.27
N ALA A 223 8.19 6.48 -10.33
CA ALA A 223 8.21 5.07 -9.88
C ALA A 223 9.22 4.21 -10.65
N PHE A 224 9.32 4.37 -11.97
CA PHE A 224 10.25 3.59 -12.81
C PHE A 224 11.25 4.50 -13.52
N SER A 225 11.78 5.52 -12.83
CA SER A 225 12.84 6.37 -13.39
C SER A 225 14.09 5.56 -13.81
N SER A 226 14.68 5.92 -14.95
CA SER A 226 16.01 5.41 -15.37
C SER A 226 17.18 6.24 -14.79
N ARG A 227 16.85 7.17 -13.90
CA ARG A 227 17.78 8.09 -13.24
C ARG A 227 17.71 7.94 -11.73
N ASP A 228 18.84 8.18 -11.07
CA ASP A 228 18.90 8.34 -9.63
C ASP A 228 18.25 9.66 -9.17
N ASN A 229 18.19 9.86 -7.86
CA ASN A 229 17.62 11.08 -7.27
C ASN A 229 18.40 12.37 -7.63
N ASN A 230 19.67 12.27 -7.97
CA ASN A 230 20.48 13.41 -8.42
C ASN A 230 20.29 13.70 -9.92
N GLY A 231 19.44 12.92 -10.60
CA GLY A 231 19.19 13.02 -12.04
C GLY A 231 20.28 12.35 -12.89
N ASN A 232 21.24 11.65 -12.32
CA ASN A 232 22.24 10.92 -13.09
C ASN A 232 21.62 9.63 -13.66
N PRO A 233 22.16 9.09 -14.77
CA PRO A 233 21.79 7.75 -15.20
C PRO A 233 21.95 6.72 -14.08
N MET A 234 21.00 5.80 -13.96
CA MET A 234 21.02 4.74 -12.95
C MET A 234 22.35 3.97 -12.98
N SER A 235 22.99 3.84 -11.82
CA SER A 235 24.20 3.03 -11.65
C SER A 235 23.85 1.55 -11.49
N LYS A 236 24.87 0.68 -11.63
CA LYS A 236 24.71 -0.75 -11.38
C LYS A 236 24.36 -1.02 -9.91
N GLU A 237 24.94 -0.24 -9.01
CA GLU A 237 24.75 -0.34 -7.56
C GLU A 237 23.32 0.04 -7.17
N TYR A 238 22.79 1.15 -7.72
CA TYR A 238 21.39 1.53 -7.53
C TYR A 238 20.45 0.44 -8.06
N ALA A 239 20.72 -0.05 -9.29
CA ALA A 239 19.90 -1.09 -9.90
C ALA A 239 19.89 -2.38 -9.07
N LYS A 240 21.02 -2.72 -8.44
CA LYS A 240 21.16 -3.90 -7.58
C LYS A 240 20.42 -3.73 -6.25
N LEU A 241 20.55 -2.58 -5.60
CA LEU A 241 19.79 -2.27 -4.37
C LEU A 241 18.28 -2.41 -4.61
N ARG A 242 17.79 -1.83 -5.70
CA ARG A 242 16.38 -1.93 -6.07
C ARG A 242 15.96 -3.38 -6.32
N GLN A 243 16.70 -4.12 -7.14
CA GLN A 243 16.43 -5.54 -7.40
C GLN A 243 16.40 -6.38 -6.11
N ASP A 244 17.27 -6.06 -5.15
CA ASP A 244 17.42 -6.81 -3.91
C ASP A 244 16.30 -6.53 -2.90
N PHE A 245 15.83 -5.29 -2.79
CA PHE A 245 14.83 -4.91 -1.79
C PHE A 245 13.41 -4.80 -2.35
N GLU A 246 13.24 -4.64 -3.66
CA GLU A 246 11.93 -4.61 -4.31
C GLU A 246 11.74 -5.85 -5.19
N PRO A 247 11.42 -7.03 -4.62
CA PRO A 247 11.14 -8.22 -5.43
C PRO A 247 9.77 -8.20 -6.10
N LEU A 248 8.86 -7.32 -5.65
CA LEU A 248 7.45 -7.26 -6.03
C LEU A 248 7.04 -5.84 -6.37
N VAL A 249 5.98 -5.70 -7.15
CA VAL A 249 5.30 -4.42 -7.39
C VAL A 249 3.79 -4.63 -7.34
N GLU A 250 3.08 -3.69 -6.75
CA GLU A 250 1.63 -3.68 -6.83
C GLU A 250 1.18 -3.12 -8.18
N ILE A 251 0.43 -3.94 -8.92
CA ILE A 251 -0.05 -3.60 -10.25
C ILE A 251 -1.48 -3.05 -10.24
N HIS A 252 -2.23 -3.22 -9.14
CA HIS A 252 -3.61 -2.77 -9.04
C HIS A 252 -4.04 -2.52 -7.59
N GLN A 253 -4.71 -1.37 -7.38
CA GLN A 253 -5.31 -0.95 -6.10
C GLN A 253 -6.52 -0.04 -6.31
N ALA A 254 -7.13 0.42 -5.21
CA ALA A 254 -8.38 1.18 -5.22
C ALA A 254 -8.34 2.43 -6.11
N LYS A 255 -7.20 3.13 -6.20
CA LYS A 255 -6.94 4.29 -7.06
C LYS A 255 -6.46 3.86 -8.47
N GLY A 256 -6.81 2.67 -8.93
CA GLY A 256 -6.66 2.24 -10.32
C GLY A 256 -5.54 1.23 -10.63
N SER A 257 -5.48 0.85 -11.91
CA SER A 257 -4.48 -0.04 -12.48
C SER A 257 -3.17 0.70 -12.79
N SER A 258 -2.07 0.11 -12.35
CA SER A 258 -0.69 0.50 -12.65
C SER A 258 -0.07 -0.36 -13.76
N GLU A 259 -0.82 -1.26 -14.39
CA GLU A 259 -0.29 -2.11 -15.48
C GLU A 259 0.13 -1.28 -16.70
N VAL A 260 -0.80 -0.46 -17.22
CA VAL A 260 -0.69 0.28 -18.48
C VAL A 260 -1.77 1.36 -18.56
N HIS A 261 -1.58 2.33 -19.47
CA HIS A 261 -2.60 3.33 -19.81
C HIS A 261 -3.01 3.27 -21.28
N ALA A 262 -4.31 3.43 -21.55
CA ALA A 262 -4.88 3.38 -22.91
C ALA A 262 -4.28 4.41 -23.89
N ALA A 263 -3.75 5.51 -23.37
CA ALA A 263 -3.08 6.55 -24.17
C ALA A 263 -1.88 6.03 -24.97
N PHE A 264 -1.23 4.97 -24.48
CA PHE A 264 0.03 4.48 -25.03
C PHE A 264 -0.10 3.07 -25.66
N TRP A 265 -1.14 2.28 -25.32
CA TRP A 265 -1.37 0.92 -25.84
C TRP A 265 -2.70 0.80 -26.61
N LYS A 266 -2.89 1.64 -27.62
CA LYS A 266 -4.17 1.78 -28.36
C LYS A 266 -4.74 0.51 -29.03
N ASN A 267 -3.91 -0.51 -29.26
CA ASN A 267 -4.33 -1.78 -29.87
C ASN A 267 -4.73 -2.84 -28.83
N ASP A 268 -4.55 -2.57 -27.55
CA ASP A 268 -4.95 -3.46 -26.46
C ASP A 268 -6.29 -2.98 -25.89
N GLU A 269 -7.34 -3.77 -26.10
CA GLU A 269 -8.69 -3.47 -25.64
C GLU A 269 -8.83 -3.44 -24.11
N PHE A 270 -7.89 -4.04 -23.37
CA PHE A 270 -7.86 -4.05 -21.91
C PHE A 270 -7.02 -2.92 -21.31
N SER A 271 -6.31 -2.14 -22.13
CA SER A 271 -5.38 -1.11 -21.63
C SER A 271 -6.04 0.08 -20.93
N GLY A 272 -7.37 0.20 -21.03
CA GLY A 272 -8.17 1.22 -20.35
C GLY A 272 -8.81 0.78 -19.03
N PHE A 273 -8.52 -0.44 -18.55
CA PHE A 273 -9.11 -0.96 -17.32
C PHE A 273 -8.69 -0.11 -16.11
N GLU A 274 -9.67 0.49 -15.43
CA GLU A 274 -9.50 1.19 -14.14
C GLU A 274 -8.32 2.20 -14.17
N ASN A 275 -8.17 2.95 -15.26
CA ASN A 275 -7.09 3.92 -15.43
C ASN A 275 -7.39 5.23 -14.67
N TYR A 276 -6.63 5.50 -13.60
CA TYR A 276 -6.57 6.81 -12.93
C TYR A 276 -5.12 7.29 -12.87
N ALA A 277 -4.85 8.53 -13.29
CA ALA A 277 -3.50 9.10 -13.32
C ALA A 277 -3.54 10.63 -13.34
N HIS A 278 -2.41 11.27 -12.99
CA HIS A 278 -2.24 12.69 -13.27
C HIS A 278 -2.23 12.94 -14.80
N PRO A 279 -2.98 13.93 -15.31
CA PRO A 279 -2.92 14.30 -16.72
C PRO A 279 -1.72 15.22 -17.02
N PRO A 280 -1.00 15.04 -18.15
CA PRO A 280 -1.06 13.86 -19.02
C PRO A 280 -0.40 12.63 -18.36
N PRO A 281 -0.86 11.40 -18.65
CA PRO A 281 -0.21 10.20 -18.15
C PRO A 281 1.24 10.11 -18.67
N LEU A 282 2.12 9.43 -17.93
CA LEU A 282 3.53 9.22 -18.28
C LEU A 282 3.85 7.72 -18.36
N GLU A 283 4.58 7.28 -19.39
CA GLU A 283 4.80 5.85 -19.63
C GLU A 283 5.55 5.15 -18.47
N ASN A 284 6.50 5.85 -17.85
CA ASN A 284 7.30 5.39 -16.72
C ASN A 284 6.54 5.35 -15.37
N ASN A 285 5.22 5.53 -15.39
CA ASN A 285 4.34 5.19 -14.26
C ASN A 285 3.92 3.72 -14.26
N TYR A 286 4.07 3.02 -15.39
CA TYR A 286 3.36 1.76 -15.63
C TYR A 286 4.27 0.54 -15.66
N VAL A 287 3.80 -0.55 -15.07
CA VAL A 287 4.57 -1.79 -14.89
C VAL A 287 4.99 -2.40 -16.24
N ARG A 288 4.15 -2.35 -17.28
CA ARG A 288 4.56 -2.85 -18.61
C ARG A 288 5.77 -2.11 -19.18
N TRP A 289 5.84 -0.80 -18.96
CA TRP A 289 7.02 -0.01 -19.35
C TRP A 289 8.23 -0.41 -18.52
N ALA A 290 8.05 -0.62 -17.21
CA ALA A 290 9.12 -1.03 -16.29
C ALA A 290 9.71 -2.39 -16.69
N LEU A 291 8.88 -3.39 -16.99
CA LEU A 291 9.32 -4.72 -17.42
C LEU A 291 10.17 -4.66 -18.70
N LYS A 292 9.75 -3.87 -19.69
CA LYS A 292 10.55 -3.63 -20.90
C LYS A 292 11.89 -2.98 -20.56
N LYS A 293 11.87 -1.93 -19.72
CA LYS A 293 13.09 -1.21 -19.34
C LYS A 293 14.02 -2.03 -18.48
N GLY A 294 13.49 -2.97 -17.71
CA GLY A 294 14.25 -3.94 -16.95
C GLY A 294 15.18 -4.76 -17.83
N LEU A 295 14.68 -5.25 -18.96
CA LEU A 295 15.47 -5.98 -19.96
C LEU A 295 16.54 -5.09 -20.61
N GLU A 296 16.22 -3.82 -20.88
CA GLU A 296 17.21 -2.86 -21.37
C GLU A 296 18.35 -2.65 -20.36
N HIS A 297 18.02 -2.45 -19.08
CA HIS A 297 19.00 -2.30 -18.00
C HIS A 297 19.82 -3.58 -17.76
N GLU A 298 19.21 -4.76 -17.90
CA GLU A 298 19.92 -6.03 -17.81
C GLU A 298 20.98 -6.15 -18.90
N ASN A 299 20.63 -5.79 -20.14
CA ASN A 299 21.55 -5.81 -21.26
C ASN A 299 22.67 -4.76 -21.14
N THR A 300 22.43 -3.60 -20.52
CA THR A 300 23.44 -2.53 -20.39
C THR A 300 24.28 -2.60 -19.12
N HIS A 301 23.71 -3.00 -17.98
CA HIS A 301 24.36 -2.99 -16.66
C HIS A 301 24.59 -4.39 -16.07
N GLY A 302 24.00 -5.44 -16.68
CA GLY A 302 24.01 -6.79 -16.14
C GLY A 302 23.09 -6.99 -14.94
N VAL A 303 22.19 -6.04 -14.67
CA VAL A 303 21.24 -6.07 -13.54
C VAL A 303 19.89 -5.55 -14.03
N ASN A 304 18.82 -6.28 -13.71
CA ASN A 304 17.44 -5.91 -14.02
C ASN A 304 16.76 -5.32 -12.76
N PRO A 305 16.68 -4.00 -12.60
CA PRO A 305 16.07 -3.36 -11.43
C PRO A 305 14.56 -3.50 -11.36
N PHE A 306 13.92 -3.92 -12.47
CA PHE A 306 12.47 -4.02 -12.60
C PHE A 306 11.97 -5.46 -12.75
N LYS A 307 12.74 -6.41 -12.20
CA LYS A 307 12.45 -7.84 -12.24
C LYS A 307 11.51 -8.25 -11.12
N PHE A 308 10.28 -7.74 -11.20
CA PHE A 308 9.28 -7.86 -10.15
C PHE A 308 8.32 -9.03 -10.36
N GLY A 309 7.84 -9.61 -9.26
CA GLY A 309 6.57 -10.33 -9.23
C GLY A 309 5.42 -9.35 -9.06
N LEU A 310 4.20 -9.79 -9.38
CA LEU A 310 3.04 -8.91 -9.38
C LEU A 310 2.12 -9.24 -8.20
N ILE A 311 1.70 -8.21 -7.48
CA ILE A 311 0.65 -8.30 -6.46
C ILE A 311 -0.47 -7.30 -6.76
N GLY A 312 -1.66 -7.56 -6.22
CA GLY A 312 -2.71 -6.57 -6.12
C GLY A 312 -3.05 -6.39 -4.64
N SER A 313 -3.43 -5.19 -4.24
CA SER A 313 -3.89 -4.95 -2.87
C SER A 313 -5.02 -3.95 -2.87
N THR A 314 -5.70 -3.81 -1.74
CA THR A 314 -6.89 -2.97 -1.67
C THR A 314 -6.53 -1.51 -1.45
N ASP A 315 -5.37 -1.20 -0.86
CA ASP A 315 -4.97 0.13 -0.42
C ASP A 315 -6.07 0.83 0.42
N THR A 316 -6.77 0.05 1.26
CA THR A 316 -7.94 0.55 1.98
C THR A 316 -7.55 1.60 3.01
N HIS A 317 -8.19 2.78 2.94
CA HIS A 317 -8.07 3.84 3.94
C HIS A 317 -9.21 3.79 4.97
N THR A 318 -9.73 2.60 5.25
CA THR A 318 -10.92 2.31 6.09
C THR A 318 -10.69 1.18 7.09
N ALA A 319 -9.45 0.67 7.24
CA ALA A 319 -9.13 -0.54 8.00
C ALA A 319 -9.89 -1.80 7.54
N THR A 320 -10.29 -1.89 6.27
CA THR A 320 -11.00 -3.05 5.70
C THR A 320 -10.20 -3.78 4.62
N PRO A 321 -9.03 -4.38 4.94
CA PRO A 321 -8.22 -5.05 3.93
C PRO A 321 -8.99 -6.18 3.22
N GLY A 322 -8.86 -6.28 1.90
CA GLY A 322 -9.52 -7.32 1.10
C GLY A 322 -11.02 -7.11 0.89
N LYS A 323 -11.57 -5.92 1.19
CA LYS A 323 -12.97 -5.57 0.95
C LYS A 323 -13.23 -5.20 -0.52
N VAL A 324 -13.02 -6.17 -1.39
CA VAL A 324 -13.04 -6.02 -2.86
C VAL A 324 -14.37 -6.41 -3.51
N GLU A 325 -15.29 -7.03 -2.77
CA GLU A 325 -16.56 -7.53 -3.31
C GLU A 325 -17.45 -6.36 -3.79
N GLU A 326 -17.72 -6.30 -5.09
CA GLU A 326 -18.46 -5.19 -5.71
C GLU A 326 -19.86 -4.99 -5.14
N ASN A 327 -20.58 -6.09 -4.86
CA ASN A 327 -21.96 -6.08 -4.36
C ASN A 327 -22.11 -5.50 -2.94
N SER A 328 -21.00 -5.41 -2.20
CA SER A 328 -20.97 -4.98 -0.80
C SER A 328 -19.85 -3.96 -0.56
N ASN A 329 -19.34 -3.36 -1.64
CA ASN A 329 -18.26 -2.39 -1.61
C ASN A 329 -18.62 -1.22 -0.69
N THR A 330 -17.75 -0.93 0.26
CA THR A 330 -17.85 0.17 1.23
C THR A 330 -16.92 1.33 0.91
N GLY A 331 -16.32 1.35 -0.29
CA GLY A 331 -15.44 2.41 -0.73
C GLY A 331 -14.07 2.35 -0.05
N ASN A 332 -13.22 3.30 -0.41
CA ASN A 332 -11.84 3.39 0.05
C ASN A 332 -11.64 4.47 1.14
N ASN A 333 -12.47 5.51 1.16
CA ASN A 333 -12.36 6.66 2.07
C ASN A 333 -13.60 6.75 2.95
N ALA A 334 -13.44 6.48 4.25
CA ALA A 334 -14.54 6.26 5.19
C ALA A 334 -15.61 7.37 5.17
N MET A 335 -15.22 8.63 5.00
CA MET A 335 -16.16 9.74 4.85
C MET A 335 -16.68 9.89 3.41
N ALA A 336 -15.80 9.91 2.41
CA ALA A 336 -16.19 10.29 1.06
C ALA A 336 -17.00 9.22 0.29
N ASP A 337 -16.91 7.93 0.66
CA ASP A 337 -17.51 6.86 -0.15
C ASP A 337 -18.09 5.65 0.59
N LEU A 338 -18.23 5.71 1.93
CA LEU A 338 -18.82 4.63 2.71
C LEU A 338 -20.30 4.38 2.40
N PHE A 339 -21.05 5.46 2.20
CA PHE A 339 -22.46 5.41 1.83
C PHE A 339 -22.60 5.43 0.29
N PRO A 340 -23.46 4.59 -0.31
CA PRO A 340 -23.66 4.57 -1.76
C PRO A 340 -23.98 5.95 -2.35
N GLU A 341 -24.81 6.74 -1.65
CA GLU A 341 -25.16 8.10 -2.05
C GLU A 341 -23.95 9.04 -2.03
N ALA A 342 -23.09 8.92 -1.02
CA ALA A 342 -21.85 9.70 -0.94
C ALA A 342 -20.92 9.32 -2.09
N ARG A 343 -20.67 8.03 -2.32
CA ARG A 343 -19.82 7.55 -3.43
C ARG A 343 -20.28 8.04 -4.80
N ALA A 344 -21.59 8.17 -5.00
CA ALA A 344 -22.18 8.61 -6.27
C ALA A 344 -22.20 10.12 -6.49
N THR A 345 -21.96 10.94 -5.45
CA THR A 345 -22.17 12.40 -5.52
C THR A 345 -21.02 13.24 -4.96
N GLN A 346 -20.19 12.67 -4.08
CA GLN A 346 -19.09 13.36 -3.42
C GLN A 346 -17.93 13.60 -4.38
N ARG A 347 -17.23 14.71 -4.12
CA ARG A 347 -15.98 15.03 -4.80
C ARG A 347 -14.84 14.23 -4.17
N TRP A 348 -13.82 13.93 -4.98
CA TRP A 348 -12.66 13.21 -4.52
C TRP A 348 -11.79 14.11 -3.61
N PRO A 349 -11.51 13.72 -2.34
CA PRO A 349 -10.79 14.56 -1.39
C PRO A 349 -9.30 14.82 -1.70
N LEU A 350 -8.72 14.17 -2.71
CA LEU A 350 -7.38 14.53 -3.20
C LEU A 350 -7.41 15.39 -4.47
N ASN A 351 -8.58 15.51 -5.13
CA ASN A 351 -8.77 16.39 -6.28
C ASN A 351 -10.27 16.60 -6.53
N GLU A 352 -10.77 17.76 -6.13
CA GLU A 352 -12.20 18.11 -6.23
C GLU A 352 -12.74 18.27 -7.65
N SER A 353 -11.88 18.18 -8.67
CA SER A 353 -12.31 18.15 -10.08
C SER A 353 -12.93 16.81 -10.49
N PHE A 354 -12.75 15.76 -9.67
CA PHE A 354 -13.31 14.43 -9.90
C PHE A 354 -14.38 14.10 -8.86
N GLN A 355 -15.34 13.27 -9.26
CA GLN A 355 -16.21 12.54 -8.36
C GLN A 355 -15.50 11.29 -7.85
N VAL A 356 -15.87 10.80 -6.65
CA VAL A 356 -15.19 9.64 -6.06
C VAL A 356 -15.31 8.40 -6.95
N TYR A 357 -16.49 8.15 -7.55
CA TYR A 357 -16.71 6.99 -8.42
C TYR A 357 -15.86 6.99 -9.70
N GLU A 358 -15.24 8.11 -10.07
CA GLU A 358 -14.40 8.21 -11.27
C GLU A 358 -12.96 7.74 -11.03
N VAL A 359 -12.54 7.66 -9.76
CA VAL A 359 -11.12 7.52 -9.39
C VAL A 359 -10.87 6.45 -8.32
N VAL A 360 -11.93 5.86 -7.76
CA VAL A 360 -11.87 4.80 -6.75
C VAL A 360 -12.68 3.59 -7.18
N ASN A 361 -12.03 2.43 -7.17
CA ASN A 361 -12.61 1.10 -7.34
C ASN A 361 -12.43 0.26 -6.07
N PRO A 362 -13.00 -0.96 -6.00
CA PRO A 362 -12.90 -1.82 -4.81
C PRO A 362 -11.47 -2.28 -4.44
N GLY A 363 -10.50 -2.14 -5.35
CA GLY A 363 -9.11 -2.54 -5.17
C GLY A 363 -8.81 -3.98 -5.56
N GLY A 364 -7.57 -4.40 -5.33
CA GLY A 364 -7.06 -5.72 -5.67
C GLY A 364 -6.85 -6.65 -4.47
N MET A 365 -6.46 -7.88 -4.80
CA MET A 365 -5.95 -8.86 -3.84
C MET A 365 -4.74 -9.62 -4.39
N VAL A 366 -3.91 -10.07 -3.46
CA VAL A 366 -2.75 -10.91 -3.70
C VAL A 366 -3.08 -12.34 -3.34
N ALA A 367 -2.65 -13.27 -4.19
CA ALA A 367 -2.62 -14.69 -3.90
C ALA A 367 -1.15 -15.15 -3.87
N VAL A 368 -0.82 -16.00 -2.90
CA VAL A 368 0.55 -16.48 -2.66
C VAL A 368 0.54 -18.00 -2.61
N TRP A 369 1.46 -18.62 -3.33
CA TRP A 369 1.71 -20.05 -3.23
C TRP A 369 2.85 -20.31 -2.26
N ALA A 370 2.50 -20.80 -1.07
CA ALA A 370 3.44 -21.15 -0.02
C ALA A 370 3.11 -22.54 0.52
N GLU A 371 4.14 -23.24 1.02
CA GLU A 371 3.99 -24.56 1.62
C GLU A 371 3.19 -24.54 2.93
N GLU A 372 3.22 -23.41 3.65
CA GLU A 372 2.49 -23.21 4.91
C GLU A 372 1.99 -21.76 5.03
N ASN A 373 0.84 -21.58 5.67
CA ASN A 373 0.36 -20.26 6.10
C ASN A 373 1.08 -19.83 7.39
N SER A 374 2.33 -19.39 7.27
CA SER A 374 3.10 -18.75 8.34
C SER A 374 3.94 -17.60 7.77
N ARG A 375 4.42 -16.68 8.63
CA ARG A 375 5.16 -15.48 8.16
C ARG A 375 6.35 -15.85 7.28
N GLY A 376 7.17 -16.80 7.74
CA GLY A 376 8.36 -17.24 7.00
C GLY A 376 8.02 -17.79 5.62
N TYR A 377 7.12 -18.78 5.54
CA TYR A 377 6.76 -19.42 4.26
C TYR A 377 6.06 -18.47 3.29
N LEU A 378 5.14 -17.63 3.76
CA LEU A 378 4.47 -16.64 2.93
C LEU A 378 5.45 -15.55 2.45
N TYR A 379 6.33 -15.05 3.32
CA TYR A 379 7.36 -14.08 2.94
C TYR A 379 8.33 -14.68 1.92
N ASP A 380 8.79 -15.91 2.13
CA ASP A 380 9.76 -16.56 1.26
C ASP A 380 9.14 -16.83 -0.13
N ALA A 381 7.84 -17.17 -0.19
CA ALA A 381 7.10 -17.30 -1.44
C ALA A 381 6.95 -15.94 -2.17
N LEU A 382 6.59 -14.88 -1.45
CA LEU A 382 6.57 -13.51 -1.98
C LEU A 382 7.94 -13.09 -2.52
N LYS A 383 9.02 -13.42 -1.81
CA LYS A 383 10.40 -13.13 -2.23
C LYS A 383 10.80 -13.87 -3.51
N ARG A 384 10.35 -15.13 -3.66
CA ARG A 384 10.50 -15.93 -4.89
C ARG A 384 9.55 -15.51 -6.01
N LYS A 385 8.66 -14.53 -5.78
CA LYS A 385 7.65 -14.06 -6.73
C LYS A 385 6.62 -15.14 -7.10
N GLU A 386 6.40 -16.10 -6.21
CA GLU A 386 5.37 -17.14 -6.36
C GLU A 386 3.99 -16.61 -5.92
N CYS A 387 3.59 -15.49 -6.53
CA CYS A 387 2.35 -14.80 -6.25
C CYS A 387 1.73 -14.23 -7.52
N TYR A 388 0.47 -13.83 -7.45
CA TYR A 388 -0.21 -13.10 -8.52
C TYR A 388 -1.22 -12.09 -7.97
N ALA A 389 -1.49 -11.09 -8.80
CA ALA A 389 -2.49 -10.06 -8.57
C ALA A 389 -3.86 -10.47 -9.12
N THR A 390 -4.91 -9.98 -8.49
CA THR A 390 -6.29 -10.01 -8.99
C THR A 390 -6.94 -8.65 -8.72
N SER A 391 -7.93 -8.27 -9.52
CA SER A 391 -8.77 -7.08 -9.29
C SER A 391 -9.88 -7.33 -8.25
N GLY A 392 -9.69 -8.34 -7.37
CA GLY A 392 -10.66 -8.71 -6.33
C GLY A 392 -11.24 -10.13 -6.46
N SER A 393 -11.10 -10.78 -7.62
CA SER A 393 -11.56 -12.16 -7.80
C SER A 393 -10.67 -13.18 -7.07
N ARG A 394 -11.26 -14.13 -6.35
CA ARG A 394 -10.53 -15.23 -5.69
C ARG A 394 -10.37 -16.44 -6.59
N ILE A 395 -9.44 -16.35 -7.54
CA ILE A 395 -9.11 -17.42 -8.47
C ILE A 395 -7.98 -18.26 -7.88
N GLN A 396 -8.03 -19.58 -7.98
CA GLN A 396 -6.89 -20.47 -7.72
C GLN A 396 -6.14 -20.67 -9.04
N LEU A 397 -4.92 -20.13 -9.13
CA LEU A 397 -4.12 -20.15 -10.36
C LEU A 397 -2.69 -20.59 -10.05
N ARG A 398 -2.19 -21.63 -10.73
CA ARG A 398 -0.78 -22.00 -10.75
C ARG A 398 -0.37 -22.32 -12.18
N PHE A 399 0.76 -21.77 -12.63
CA PHE A 399 1.31 -22.07 -13.95
C PHE A 399 2.82 -22.24 -13.90
N PHE A 400 3.33 -22.99 -14.86
CA PHE A 400 4.74 -23.28 -15.06
C PHE A 400 5.11 -22.97 -16.51
N GLY A 401 6.27 -22.36 -16.73
CA GLY A 401 6.86 -22.16 -18.05
C GLY A 401 7.85 -23.27 -18.40
N GLY A 402 8.12 -23.52 -19.68
CA GLY A 402 9.11 -24.51 -20.11
C GLY A 402 8.60 -25.49 -21.18
N SER A 403 9.31 -26.60 -21.32
CA SER A 403 9.00 -27.67 -22.27
C SER A 403 9.12 -29.03 -21.60
N GLY A 404 8.47 -30.06 -22.14
CA GLY A 404 8.54 -31.42 -21.59
C GLY A 404 7.42 -31.78 -20.61
N PHE A 405 6.41 -30.93 -20.46
CA PHE A 405 5.21 -31.24 -19.68
C PHE A 405 4.44 -32.42 -20.25
N GLN A 406 3.74 -33.14 -19.38
CA GLN A 406 2.71 -34.08 -19.80
C GLN A 406 1.60 -33.33 -20.55
N LYS A 407 0.97 -34.01 -21.51
CA LYS A 407 -0.12 -33.41 -22.30
C LYS A 407 -1.43 -33.30 -21.52
N ASP A 408 -1.63 -34.20 -20.57
CA ASP A 408 -2.86 -34.34 -19.79
C ASP A 408 -2.48 -34.73 -18.36
N PHE A 409 -3.19 -34.17 -17.38
CA PHE A 409 -3.03 -34.48 -15.97
C PHE A 409 -4.30 -35.11 -15.42
N LYS A 410 -4.16 -36.12 -14.54
CA LYS A 410 -5.32 -36.79 -13.92
C LYS A 410 -5.82 -36.07 -12.67
N SER A 411 -4.99 -35.20 -12.10
CA SER A 411 -5.26 -34.41 -10.91
C SER A 411 -4.39 -33.15 -10.90
N ASP A 412 -4.77 -32.19 -10.04
CA ASP A 412 -3.94 -31.01 -9.77
C ASP A 412 -2.60 -31.39 -9.14
N GLU A 413 -2.56 -32.46 -8.34
CA GLU A 413 -1.32 -32.97 -7.73
C GLU A 413 -0.34 -33.47 -8.80
N ASP A 414 -0.82 -34.22 -9.81
CA ASP A 414 0.00 -34.66 -10.94
C ASP A 414 0.55 -33.46 -11.74
N LEU A 415 -0.28 -32.42 -11.95
CA LEU A 415 0.13 -31.18 -12.60
C LEU A 415 1.23 -30.48 -11.81
N LEU A 416 1.11 -30.40 -10.48
CA LEU A 416 2.12 -29.78 -9.62
C LEU A 416 3.42 -30.58 -9.63
N ILE A 417 3.37 -31.91 -9.50
CA ILE A 417 4.56 -32.78 -9.52
C ILE A 417 5.30 -32.61 -10.84
N ASP A 418 4.59 -32.68 -11.97
CA ASP A 418 5.20 -32.50 -13.30
C ASP A 418 5.73 -31.07 -13.48
N GLY A 419 4.96 -30.07 -13.05
CA GLY A 419 5.31 -28.67 -13.10
C GLY A 419 6.61 -28.34 -12.37
N TYR A 420 6.78 -28.82 -11.14
CA TYR A 420 8.01 -28.63 -10.37
C TYR A 420 9.18 -29.51 -10.83
N THR A 421 8.92 -30.66 -11.45
CA THR A 421 9.97 -31.57 -11.93
C THR A 421 10.54 -31.12 -13.28
N ASN A 422 9.66 -30.69 -14.19
CA ASN A 422 9.99 -30.46 -15.60
C ASN A 422 9.88 -28.99 -16.03
N GLY A 423 9.25 -28.13 -15.24
CA GLY A 423 8.98 -26.74 -15.57
C GLY A 423 9.72 -25.72 -14.69
N VAL A 424 9.44 -24.46 -15.00
CA VAL A 424 9.89 -23.27 -14.28
C VAL A 424 8.66 -22.66 -13.60
N PRO A 425 8.61 -22.56 -12.26
CA PRO A 425 7.46 -21.98 -11.58
C PRO A 425 7.32 -20.48 -11.87
N MET A 426 6.09 -19.96 -11.80
CA MET A 426 5.86 -18.52 -11.88
C MET A 426 6.77 -17.75 -10.90
N GLY A 427 7.29 -16.61 -11.36
CA GLY A 427 8.28 -15.83 -10.59
C GLY A 427 9.74 -16.22 -10.84
N SER A 428 10.02 -17.34 -11.50
CA SER A 428 11.38 -17.74 -11.88
C SER A 428 11.76 -17.32 -13.30
N ASP A 429 13.01 -17.59 -13.70
CA ASP A 429 13.55 -17.25 -15.01
C ASP A 429 13.41 -18.40 -16.00
N LEU A 430 12.99 -18.09 -17.23
CA LEU A 430 12.88 -19.03 -18.35
C LEU A 430 13.98 -18.81 -19.38
#